data_AF-A0A1G0H9L9-F1
#
_entry.id   AF-A0A1G0H9L9-F1
#
_cell.length_a   1.000
_cell.length_b   1.000
_cell.length_c   1.000
_cell.angle_alpha   90.00
_cell.angle_beta   90.00
_cell.angle_gamma   90.00
#
_symmetry.space_group_name_H-M   'P 1'
#
loop_
_entity.id
_entity.type
_entity.pdbx_description
1 polymer ?
#
loop_
_entity_poly.entity_id
_entity_poly.type
_entity_poly.pdbx_seq_one_letter_code
_entity_poly.pdbx_strand_id
1 'polypeptide(L)'
;MGVRKVVGRSIKKKFNVKQWAGADQVVENANLIKQVVHDVFGKNKKKSKTFHSFEDAVDYYKLSPAALNKRRKNSLYSAITYSVGSFLILVYVIYLFSHLLLLGSLTALILSAVAALLGYREHFTFFQLTERRLKASFKEWLQFAISRRGWSL
;
A
#
# COMPACT_ATOMS: atom_id res chain seq x y z
N MET A 1 -48.97 -5.90 -32.37
CA MET A 1 -48.10 -6.04 -31.17
C MET A 1 -46.65 -6.17 -31.63
N GLY A 2 -45.71 -5.27 -31.28
CA GLY A 2 -44.29 -5.52 -31.62
C GLY A 2 -43.29 -4.36 -31.49
N VAL A 3 -43.70 -3.10 -31.68
CA VAL A 3 -42.73 -2.00 -31.83
C VAL A 3 -42.10 -1.55 -30.49
N ARG A 4 -42.89 -1.53 -29.41
CA ARG A 4 -42.42 -1.14 -28.06
C ARG A 4 -41.33 -2.07 -27.49
N LYS A 5 -41.34 -3.37 -27.82
CA LYS A 5 -40.36 -4.35 -27.32
C LYS A 5 -39.01 -4.30 -28.06
N VAL A 6 -38.96 -3.74 -29.27
CA VAL A 6 -37.75 -3.63 -30.09
C VAL A 6 -36.99 -2.34 -29.78
N VAL A 7 -37.71 -1.23 -29.60
CA VAL A 7 -37.14 0.05 -29.17
C VAL A 7 -36.57 -0.06 -27.74
N GLY A 8 -37.30 -0.71 -26.82
CA GLY A 8 -36.82 -0.93 -25.45
C GLY A 8 -35.58 -1.82 -25.34
N ARG A 9 -35.33 -2.72 -26.31
CA ARG A 9 -34.11 -3.55 -26.35
C ARG A 9 -32.92 -2.81 -26.96
N SER A 10 -33.16 -1.93 -27.93
CA SER A 10 -32.10 -1.16 -28.61
C SER A 10 -31.52 -0.04 -27.73
N ILE A 11 -32.36 0.61 -26.92
CA ILE A 11 -31.91 1.64 -25.96
C ILE A 11 -31.14 1.02 -24.79
N LYS A 12 -31.57 -0.14 -24.27
CA LYS A 12 -30.85 -0.88 -23.22
C LYS A 12 -29.47 -1.39 -23.65
N LYS A 13 -29.28 -1.69 -24.94
CA LYS A 13 -27.97 -2.11 -25.49
C LYS A 13 -26.99 -0.94 -25.62
N LYS A 14 -27.48 0.27 -25.89
CA LYS A 14 -26.64 1.49 -26.00
C LYS A 14 -26.34 2.12 -24.63
N PHE A 15 -27.25 1.96 -23.65
CA PHE A 15 -27.06 2.40 -22.25
C PHE A 15 -26.68 1.25 -21.32
N ASN A 16 -25.78 0.37 -21.74
CA ASN A 16 -25.18 -0.60 -20.82
C ASN A 16 -24.01 0.07 -20.07
N VAL A 17 -24.34 0.95 -19.11
CA VAL A 17 -23.38 1.72 -18.30
C VAL A 17 -22.36 0.81 -17.62
N LYS A 18 -22.76 -0.42 -17.26
CA LYS A 18 -21.86 -1.46 -16.71
C LYS A 18 -20.74 -1.86 -17.68
N GLN A 19 -21.05 -2.00 -18.97
CA GLN A 19 -20.07 -2.40 -20.00
C GLN A 19 -19.16 -1.24 -20.41
N TRP A 20 -19.68 0.00 -20.45
CA TRP A 20 -18.90 1.20 -20.83
C TRP A 20 -17.94 1.67 -19.73
N ALA A 21 -18.35 1.56 -18.47
CA ALA A 21 -17.52 2.00 -17.34
C ALA A 21 -16.54 0.92 -16.86
N GLY A 22 -16.46 -0.24 -17.54
CA GLY A 22 -15.71 -1.39 -17.03
C GLY A 22 -16.15 -1.77 -15.62
N ALA A 23 -17.44 -1.67 -15.31
CA ALA A 23 -17.95 -1.85 -13.95
C ALA A 23 -17.61 -3.25 -13.42
N ASP A 24 -17.56 -4.24 -14.30
CA ASP A 24 -17.13 -5.60 -13.94
C ASP A 24 -15.66 -5.61 -13.49
N GLN A 25 -14.76 -4.90 -14.19
CA GLN A 25 -13.35 -4.73 -13.80
C GLN A 25 -13.20 -3.90 -12.54
N VAL A 26 -14.02 -2.86 -12.34
CA VAL A 26 -14.01 -2.04 -11.12
C VAL A 26 -14.47 -2.87 -9.93
N VAL A 27 -15.49 -3.71 -10.08
CA VAL A 27 -15.98 -4.61 -9.04
C VAL A 27 -14.97 -5.71 -8.74
N GLU A 28 -14.32 -6.27 -9.76
CA GLU A 28 -13.26 -7.26 -9.61
C GLU A 28 -12.04 -6.68 -8.87
N ASN A 29 -11.58 -5.49 -9.27
CA ASN A 29 -10.53 -4.75 -8.58
C ASN A 29 -10.93 -4.34 -7.16
N ALA A 30 -12.19 -3.94 -6.93
CA ALA A 30 -12.69 -3.62 -5.60
C ALA A 30 -12.72 -4.86 -4.69
N ASN A 31 -13.05 -6.03 -5.23
CA ASN A 31 -12.97 -7.30 -4.50
C ASN A 31 -11.53 -7.68 -4.17
N LEU A 32 -10.58 -7.46 -5.08
CA LEU A 32 -9.15 -7.63 -4.81
C LEU A 32 -8.67 -6.67 -3.71
N ILE A 33 -9.04 -5.39 -3.79
CA ILE A 33 -8.70 -4.40 -2.74
C ILE A 33 -9.33 -4.82 -1.40
N LYS A 34 -10.59 -5.28 -1.41
CA LYS A 34 -11.27 -5.78 -0.21
C LYS A 34 -10.58 -7.01 0.37
N GLN A 35 -10.11 -7.94 -0.46
CA GLN A 35 -9.33 -9.09 -0.02
C GLN A 35 -7.98 -8.66 0.56
N VAL A 36 -7.27 -7.74 -0.07
CA VAL A 36 -6.00 -7.20 0.46
C VAL A 36 -6.23 -6.49 1.79
N VAL A 37 -7.26 -5.65 1.90
CA VAL A 37 -7.64 -5.01 3.17
C VAL A 37 -8.03 -6.06 4.21
N HIS A 38 -8.80 -7.08 3.84
CA HIS A 38 -9.14 -8.17 4.74
C HIS A 38 -7.93 -9.03 5.13
N ASP A 39 -6.93 -9.22 4.29
CA ASP A 39 -5.74 -10.01 4.63
C ASP A 39 -4.75 -9.22 5.49
N VAL A 40 -4.72 -7.90 5.33
CA VAL A 40 -3.90 -6.97 6.11
C VAL A 40 -4.53 -6.67 7.47
N PHE A 41 -5.84 -6.44 7.52
CA PHE A 41 -6.56 -6.02 8.73
C PHE A 41 -7.39 -7.15 9.37
N GLY A 42 -7.78 -8.15 8.60
CA GLY A 42 -8.36 -9.37 9.13
C GLY A 42 -7.29 -10.11 9.92
N LYS A 43 -7.74 -10.73 11.00
CA LYS A 43 -6.92 -11.53 11.90
C LYS A 43 -6.44 -12.77 11.15
N ASN A 44 -5.48 -12.63 10.25
CA ASN A 44 -4.71 -13.76 9.74
C ASN A 44 -3.90 -14.26 10.94
N LYS A 45 -4.53 -15.16 11.70
CA LYS A 45 -3.94 -15.93 12.79
C LYS A 45 -2.93 -16.93 12.23
N LYS A 46 -2.00 -16.50 11.36
CA LYS A 46 -0.70 -17.15 11.39
C LYS A 46 -0.23 -16.91 12.82
N LYS A 47 -0.07 -17.99 13.59
CA LYS A 47 0.48 -17.96 14.93
C LYS A 47 1.87 -17.30 14.83
N SER A 48 1.93 -15.98 14.80
CA SER A 48 3.18 -15.26 14.96
C SER A 48 3.55 -15.59 16.40
N LYS A 49 4.57 -16.43 16.59
CA LYS A 49 5.14 -16.61 17.92
C LYS A 49 5.43 -15.21 18.43
N THR A 50 4.73 -14.82 19.49
CA THR A 50 4.93 -13.54 20.17
C THR A 50 6.30 -13.62 20.83
N PHE A 51 7.32 -13.10 20.14
CA PHE A 51 8.63 -12.94 20.74
C PHE A 51 8.52 -11.78 21.74
N HIS A 52 8.90 -12.06 22.99
CA HIS A 52 8.85 -11.07 24.06
C HIS A 52 10.05 -10.12 23.99
N SER A 53 11.19 -10.59 23.47
CA SER A 53 12.39 -9.78 23.23
C SER A 53 12.89 -9.88 21.77
N PHE A 54 13.61 -8.86 21.31
CA PHE A 54 14.33 -8.87 20.04
C PHE A 54 15.45 -9.92 20.03
N GLU A 55 16.03 -10.20 21.19
CA GLU A 55 17.07 -11.23 21.36
C GLU A 55 16.51 -12.63 21.10
N ASP A 56 15.32 -12.95 21.62
CA ASP A 56 14.63 -14.22 21.33
C ASP A 56 14.37 -14.41 19.83
N ALA A 57 14.10 -13.31 19.11
CA ALA A 57 13.89 -13.35 17.67
C ALA A 57 15.21 -13.54 16.90
N VAL A 58 16.29 -12.88 17.32
CA VAL A 58 17.62 -13.04 16.69
C VAL A 58 18.16 -14.46 16.90
N ASP A 59 17.99 -15.01 18.10
CA ASP A 59 18.39 -16.37 18.45
C ASP A 59 17.53 -17.42 17.72
N TYR A 60 16.22 -17.20 17.63
CA TYR A 60 15.32 -18.08 16.89
C TYR A 60 15.62 -18.11 15.39
N TYR A 61 15.92 -16.95 14.79
CA TYR A 61 16.23 -16.84 13.37
C TYR A 61 17.71 -17.09 13.02
N LYS A 62 18.58 -17.36 14.02
CA LYS A 62 20.03 -17.54 13.85
C LYS A 62 20.67 -16.46 12.97
N LEU A 63 20.20 -15.22 13.09
CA LEU A 63 20.59 -14.13 12.21
C LEU A 63 21.99 -13.63 12.60
N SER A 64 22.95 -13.76 11.69
CA SER A 64 24.25 -13.10 11.85
C SER A 64 24.05 -11.58 11.96
N PRO A 65 24.79 -10.88 12.84
CA PRO A 65 24.73 -9.42 12.96
C PRO A 65 24.98 -8.70 11.62
N ALA A 66 25.76 -9.30 10.71
CA ALA A 66 25.99 -8.79 9.38
C ALA A 66 24.72 -8.82 8.49
N ALA A 67 23.94 -9.91 8.56
CA ALA A 67 22.70 -10.05 7.81
C ALA A 67 21.62 -9.08 8.31
N LEU A 68 21.61 -8.81 9.61
CA LEU A 68 20.69 -7.86 10.24
C LEU A 68 20.98 -6.41 9.81
N ASN A 69 22.25 -6.01 9.77
CA ASN A 69 22.67 -4.71 9.24
C ASN A 69 22.34 -4.55 7.76
N LYS A 70 22.52 -5.61 6.94
CA LYS A 70 22.16 -5.58 5.52
C LYS A 70 20.65 -5.37 5.33
N ARG A 71 19.83 -6.07 6.10
CA ARG A 71 18.36 -5.92 6.06
C ARG A 71 17.93 -4.52 6.47
N ARG A 72 18.53 -3.96 7.53
CA ARG A 72 18.28 -2.59 7.98
C ARG A 72 18.53 -1.58 6.86
N LYS A 73 19.72 -1.63 6.23
CA LYS A 73 20.08 -0.76 5.11
C LYS A 73 19.09 -0.90 3.95
N ASN A 74 18.76 -2.14 3.58
CA ASN A 74 17.85 -2.41 2.48
C ASN A 74 16.44 -1.86 2.72
N SER A 75 15.90 -1.99 3.94
CA SER A 75 14.60 -1.42 4.29
C SER A 75 14.60 0.10 4.22
N LEU A 76 15.69 0.78 4.63
CA LEU A 76 15.78 2.24 4.50
C LEU A 76 15.86 2.70 3.03
N TYR A 77 16.68 2.05 2.20
CA TYR A 77 16.74 2.36 0.77
C TYR A 77 15.40 2.09 0.07
N SER A 78 14.72 0.99 0.42
CA SER A 78 13.40 0.66 -0.12
C SER A 78 12.37 1.71 0.30
N ALA A 79 12.37 2.13 1.57
CA ALA A 79 11.49 3.18 2.07
C ALA A 79 11.65 4.49 1.30
N ILE A 80 12.90 4.95 1.10
CA ILE A 80 13.21 6.15 0.32
C ILE A 80 12.70 6.00 -1.12
N THR A 81 12.98 4.86 -1.76
CA THR A 81 12.57 4.60 -3.15
C THR A 81 11.06 4.68 -3.31
N TYR A 82 10.29 4.04 -2.43
CA TYR A 82 8.83 4.10 -2.47
C TYR A 82 8.28 5.49 -2.13
N SER A 83 8.89 6.21 -1.18
CA SER A 83 8.49 7.59 -0.86
C SER A 83 8.74 8.55 -2.03
N VAL A 84 9.91 8.47 -2.67
CA VAL A 84 10.22 9.28 -3.86
C VAL A 84 9.30 8.92 -5.02
N GLY A 85 9.09 7.63 -5.29
CA GLY A 85 8.18 7.17 -6.32
C GLY A 85 6.74 7.64 -6.09
N SER A 86 6.23 7.53 -4.86
CA SER A 86 4.92 8.04 -4.49
C SER A 86 4.79 9.54 -4.73
N PHE A 87 5.81 10.32 -4.36
CA PHE A 87 5.84 11.77 -4.61
C PHE A 87 5.80 12.10 -6.11
N LEU A 88 6.59 11.42 -6.93
CA LEU A 88 6.58 11.62 -8.39
C LEU A 88 5.21 11.30 -9.00
N ILE A 89 4.58 10.20 -8.57
CA ILE A 89 3.23 9.84 -9.02
C ILE A 89 2.21 10.89 -8.56
N LEU A 90 2.37 11.46 -7.37
CA LEU A 90 1.48 12.52 -6.86
C LEU A 90 1.58 13.78 -7.73
N VAL A 91 2.80 14.19 -8.12
CA VAL A 91 3.01 15.28 -9.09
C VAL A 91 2.32 14.96 -10.42
N TYR A 92 2.43 13.71 -10.89
CA TYR A 92 1.74 13.26 -12.09
C TYR A 92 0.20 13.29 -11.97
N VAL A 93 -0.35 12.99 -10.80
CA VAL A 93 -1.80 13.14 -10.53
C VAL A 93 -2.25 14.59 -10.73
N ILE A 94 -1.47 15.57 -10.25
CA ILE A 94 -1.78 17.00 -10.45
C ILE A 94 -1.81 17.33 -11.94
N TYR A 95 -0.83 16.81 -12.70
CA TYR A 95 -0.80 16.95 -14.16
C TYR A 95 -2.06 16.34 -14.82
N LEU A 96 -2.49 15.14 -14.45
CA LEU A 96 -3.71 14.52 -15.01
C LEU A 96 -4.97 15.29 -14.66
N PHE A 97 -5.03 15.86 -13.45
CA PHE A 97 -6.17 16.64 -13.00
C PHE A 97 -6.32 17.92 -13.83
N SER A 98 -5.20 18.57 -14.19
CA SER A 98 -5.21 19.74 -15.07
C SER A 98 -5.71 19.45 -16.49
N HIS A 99 -5.68 18.19 -16.94
CA HIS A 99 -6.15 17.75 -18.24
C HIS A 99 -7.58 17.16 -18.20
N LEU A 100 -8.31 17.33 -17.08
CA LEU A 100 -9.66 16.77 -16.86
C LEU A 100 -9.74 15.23 -16.99
N LEU A 101 -8.61 14.53 -16.88
CA LEU A 101 -8.55 13.07 -16.91
C LEU A 101 -8.88 12.50 -15.51
N LEU A 102 -10.14 12.63 -15.08
CA LEU A 102 -10.56 12.31 -13.71
C LEU A 102 -10.33 10.84 -13.32
N LEU A 103 -10.67 9.89 -14.20
CA LEU A 103 -10.47 8.46 -13.94
C LEU A 103 -8.97 8.08 -13.87
N GLY A 104 -8.16 8.66 -14.75
CA GLY A 104 -6.69 8.49 -14.73
C GLY A 104 -6.07 9.10 -13.46
N SER A 105 -6.57 10.28 -13.06
CA SER A 105 -6.14 10.94 -11.82
C SER A 105 -6.46 10.10 -10.60
N LEU A 106 -7.68 9.53 -10.53
CA LEU A 106 -8.11 8.70 -9.39
C LEU A 106 -7.29 7.41 -9.29
N THR A 107 -7.03 6.75 -10.42
CA THR A 107 -6.22 5.52 -10.45
C THR A 107 -4.76 5.79 -10.07
N ALA A 108 -4.16 6.86 -10.60
CA ALA A 108 -2.81 7.29 -10.23
C ALA A 108 -2.73 7.74 -8.75
N LEU A 109 -3.79 8.34 -8.20
CA LEU A 109 -3.88 8.71 -6.78
C LEU A 109 -3.88 7.48 -5.88
N ILE A 110 -4.67 6.45 -6.23
CA ILE A 110 -4.69 5.17 -5.51
C ILE A 110 -3.30 4.53 -5.56
N LEU A 111 -2.65 4.53 -6.73
CA LEU A 111 -1.29 4.00 -6.88
C LEU A 111 -0.27 4.74 -6.01
N SER A 112 -0.34 6.09 -5.99
CA SER A 112 0.51 6.92 -5.13
C SER A 112 0.30 6.60 -3.64
N ALA A 113 -0.95 6.40 -3.21
CA ALA A 113 -1.28 6.02 -1.84
C ALA A 113 -0.74 4.64 -1.47
N VAL A 114 -0.85 3.65 -2.36
CA VAL A 114 -0.27 2.31 -2.16
C VAL A 114 1.26 2.38 -2.03
N ALA A 115 1.92 3.15 -2.91
CA ALA A 115 3.36 3.36 -2.84
C ALA A 115 3.78 4.05 -1.52
N ALA A 116 3.02 5.05 -1.07
CA ALA A 116 3.26 5.71 0.22
C ALA A 116 3.13 4.74 1.40
N LEU A 117 2.11 3.88 1.40
CA LEU A 117 1.90 2.86 2.42
C LEU A 117 3.05 1.84 2.45
N LEU A 118 3.56 1.43 1.28
CA LEU A 118 4.73 0.55 1.19
C LEU A 118 5.99 1.24 1.73
N GLY A 119 6.21 2.51 1.39
CA GLY A 119 7.31 3.30 1.94
C GLY A 119 7.24 3.42 3.46
N TYR A 120 6.05 3.71 4.00
CA TYR A 120 5.80 3.72 5.45
C TYR A 120 6.12 2.36 6.10
N ARG A 121 5.65 1.25 5.51
CA ARG A 121 5.88 -0.11 6.04
C ARG A 121 7.37 -0.44 6.13
N GLU A 122 8.13 -0.11 5.10
CA GLU A 122 9.58 -0.34 5.09
C GLU A 122 10.30 0.58 6.09
N HIS A 123 9.88 1.84 6.21
CA HIS A 123 10.45 2.77 7.19
C HIS A 123 10.15 2.32 8.63
N PHE A 124 8.95 1.80 8.88
CA PHE A 124 8.57 1.21 10.16
C PHE A 124 9.37 -0.06 10.48
N THR A 125 9.68 -0.88 9.47
CA THR A 125 10.56 -2.05 9.62
C THR A 125 11.99 -1.63 9.97
N PHE A 126 12.51 -0.58 9.34
CA PHE A 126 13.80 0.02 9.70
C PHE A 126 13.82 0.46 11.16
N PHE A 127 12.79 1.18 11.60
CA PHE A 127 12.64 1.65 12.97
C PHE A 127 12.66 0.49 13.99
N GLN A 128 11.89 -0.58 13.74
CA GLN A 128 11.87 -1.77 14.59
C GLN A 128 13.25 -2.45 14.69
N LEU A 129 14.00 -2.49 13.57
CA LEU A 129 15.34 -3.06 13.53
C LEU A 129 16.39 -2.19 14.23
N THR A 130 16.19 -0.87 14.26
CA THR A 130 17.10 0.08 14.91
C THR A 130 16.88 0.12 16.41
N GLU A 131 15.63 0.23 16.87
CA GLU A 131 15.32 0.29 18.31
C GLU A 131 15.26 -1.08 18.99
N ARG A 132 15.30 -2.17 18.22
CA ARG A 132 15.18 -3.55 18.73
C ARG A 132 13.91 -3.75 19.57
N ARG A 133 12.80 -3.10 19.19
CA ARG A 133 11.50 -3.16 19.88
C ARG A 133 10.42 -3.62 18.91
N LEU A 134 9.71 -4.71 19.26
CA LEU A 134 8.62 -5.25 18.44
C LEU A 134 7.25 -4.58 18.69
N LYS A 135 7.09 -3.84 19.79
CA LYS A 135 5.82 -3.20 20.20
C LYS A 135 5.88 -1.67 20.19
N ALA A 136 6.58 -1.09 19.22
CA ALA A 136 6.66 0.36 19.12
C ALA A 136 5.36 0.96 18.56
N SER A 137 4.92 2.06 19.14
CA SER A 137 3.70 2.78 18.77
C SER A 137 3.93 3.72 17.58
N PHE A 138 2.85 4.09 16.87
CA PHE A 138 2.93 5.06 15.77
C PHE A 138 3.48 6.43 16.21
N LYS A 139 3.18 6.86 17.44
CA LYS A 139 3.67 8.12 18.01
C LYS A 139 5.20 8.11 18.17
N GLU A 140 5.75 7.01 18.66
CA GLU A 140 7.20 6.83 18.80
C GLU A 140 7.89 6.79 17.44
N TRP A 141 7.29 6.08 16.47
CA TRP A 141 7.79 6.07 15.09
C TRP A 141 7.83 7.48 14.49
N LEU A 142 6.79 8.30 14.68
CA LEU A 142 6.74 9.65 14.13
C LEU A 142 7.84 10.54 14.74
N GLN A 143 8.04 10.46 16.06
CA GLN A 143 9.12 11.17 16.74
C GLN A 143 10.50 10.73 16.21
N PHE A 144 10.69 9.43 16.00
CA PHE A 144 11.92 8.88 15.43
C PHE A 144 12.15 9.35 13.99
N ALA A 145 11.12 9.28 13.14
CA ALA A 145 11.18 9.68 11.74
C ALA A 145 11.51 11.17 11.55
N ILE A 146 11.01 12.03 12.44
CA ILE A 146 11.33 13.47 12.44
C ILE A 146 12.73 13.73 13.02
N SER A 147 13.20 12.89 13.95
CA SER A 147 14.54 13.03 14.53
C SER A 147 15.64 12.72 13.51
N ARG A 148 16.82 13.35 13.65
CA ARG A 148 18.00 13.05 12.80
C ARG A 148 18.43 11.57 12.86
N ARG A 149 18.05 10.84 13.91
CA ARG A 149 18.32 9.40 14.07
C ARG A 149 17.48 8.53 13.13
N GLY A 150 16.36 9.05 12.62
CA GLY A 150 15.49 8.35 11.68
C GLY A 150 16.14 8.03 10.34
N TRP A 151 17.17 8.81 9.98
CA TRP A 151 17.79 8.77 8.66
C TRP A 151 19.28 8.39 8.71
N SER A 152 19.82 8.14 9.91
CA SER A 152 21.21 7.72 10.10
C SER A 152 21.34 6.20 9.93
N LEU A 153 22.29 5.77 9.09
CA LEU A 153 22.59 4.35 8.77
C LEU A 153 23.54 3.67 9.73
#